data_AF-G5GEE3-F1
#
_entry.id   AF-G5GEE3-F1
#
_cell.length_a   1.000
_cell.length_b   1.000
_cell.length_c   1.000
_cell.angle_alpha   90.00
_cell.angle_beta   90.00
_cell.angle_gamma   90.00
#
_symmetry.space_group_name_H-M   'P 1'
#
loop_
_entity.id
_entity.type
_entity.pdbx_description
1 polymer ?
#
loop_
_entity_poly.entity_id
_entity_poly.type
_entity_poly.pdbx_seq_one_letter_code
_entity_poly.pdbx_strand_id
1 'polypeptide(L)'
;MIFRNLQERIKDFVKSRAENTVDRHQIIVYLLHSIIVIFVISLQLIGLGGSQEAVPKLMGVVHLTTCLMALSLYFFRKISIPVAFSLVTLVSQVTVVGRIFYFVQARPENFLQLIFLNQVVSLLAIAFLVMSFVKYTPFLIAIISLATYGAVAAYLNEPALWNLFSFFFAVEFFLCILGELLRRNVGHIQMENTDMHHRETAFLHAVKLNEREVEAYLRMSSNDQPTPEDTDRLFSMLRPKSQRNLVNAIRQHLKHHLMDNTNLAQIFPTLTKSELDVCNLILQGKKMNEIGQLLDKTEKNVGVVRTHIRKKLNVPTDQDLRKYLMELLVKRRYQGK
;
A
#
# COMPACT_ATOMS: atom_id res chain seq x y z
N MET A 1 27.06 -13.05 17.46
CA MET A 1 26.79 -13.95 16.30
C MET A 1 25.47 -14.72 16.44
N ILE A 2 25.22 -15.40 17.59
CA ILE A 2 23.97 -16.16 17.84
C ILE A 2 22.70 -15.28 17.78
N PHE A 3 22.72 -14.09 18.40
CA PHE A 3 21.59 -13.16 18.40
C PHE A 3 21.20 -12.66 16.99
N ARG A 4 22.19 -12.43 16.12
CA ARG A 4 21.95 -11.96 14.75
C ARG A 4 21.32 -13.07 13.90
N ASN A 5 21.79 -14.30 14.07
CA ASN A 5 21.26 -15.48 13.38
C ASN A 5 19.82 -15.80 13.84
N LEU A 6 19.51 -15.62 15.13
CA LEU A 6 18.15 -15.74 15.65
C LEU A 6 17.22 -14.65 15.08
N GLN A 7 17.68 -13.40 15.02
CA GLN A 7 16.91 -12.30 14.43
C GLN A 7 16.63 -12.51 12.95
N GLU A 8 17.59 -13.02 12.18
CA GLU A 8 17.41 -13.36 10.76
C GLU A 8 16.36 -14.47 10.58
N ARG A 9 16.47 -15.57 11.36
CA ARG A 9 15.47 -16.65 11.33
C ARG A 9 14.06 -16.19 11.73
N ILE A 10 13.94 -15.31 12.73
CA ILE A 10 12.65 -14.73 13.13
C ILE A 10 12.09 -13.84 12.01
N LYS A 11 12.93 -13.01 11.37
CA LYS A 11 12.51 -12.20 10.23
C LYS A 11 12.02 -13.05 9.06
N ASP A 12 12.75 -14.10 8.72
CA ASP A 12 12.36 -15.00 7.63
C ASP A 12 11.08 -15.78 7.94
N PHE A 13 10.94 -16.24 9.19
CA PHE A 13 9.70 -16.88 9.67
C PHE A 13 8.50 -15.94 9.52
N VAL A 14 8.62 -14.70 10.01
CA VAL A 14 7.55 -13.69 9.94
C VAL A 14 7.23 -13.33 8.50
N LYS A 15 8.26 -13.12 7.66
CA LYS A 15 8.10 -12.77 6.24
C LYS A 15 7.44 -13.89 5.43
N SER A 16 7.64 -15.16 5.82
CA SER A 16 6.99 -16.31 5.17
C SER A 16 5.51 -16.48 5.51
N ARG A 17 4.98 -15.71 6.48
CA ARG A 17 3.62 -15.87 7.04
C ARG A 17 2.78 -14.59 7.06
N ALA A 18 3.39 -13.43 6.83
CA ALA A 18 2.70 -12.14 6.79
C ALA A 18 2.64 -11.63 5.35
N GLU A 19 1.44 -11.36 4.84
CA GLU A 19 1.27 -10.75 3.52
C GLU A 19 1.42 -9.24 3.60
N ASN A 20 0.99 -8.65 4.72
CA ASN A 20 1.04 -7.22 4.96
C ASN A 20 1.64 -6.89 6.35
N THR A 21 1.80 -5.59 6.63
CA THR A 21 2.37 -5.09 7.89
C THR A 21 1.49 -5.39 9.12
N VAL A 22 0.18 -5.52 8.93
CA VAL A 22 -0.80 -5.82 9.99
C VAL A 22 -0.71 -7.28 10.39
N ASP A 23 -0.63 -8.20 9.44
CA ASP A 23 -0.44 -9.63 9.73
C ASP A 23 0.84 -9.84 10.54
N ARG A 24 1.92 -9.15 10.15
CA ARG A 24 3.18 -9.16 10.90
C ARG A 24 2.99 -8.69 12.35
N HIS A 25 2.26 -7.60 12.55
CA HIS A 25 1.98 -7.09 13.88
C HIS A 25 1.18 -8.11 14.70
N GLN A 26 0.11 -8.67 14.13
CA GLN A 26 -0.71 -9.69 14.77
C GLN A 26 0.10 -10.92 15.19
N ILE A 27 1.01 -11.39 14.33
CA ILE A 27 1.92 -12.51 14.67
C ILE A 27 2.77 -12.17 15.89
N ILE A 28 3.37 -10.98 15.93
CA ILE A 28 4.23 -10.56 17.05
C ILE A 28 3.42 -10.49 18.35
N VAL A 29 2.25 -9.86 18.33
CA VAL A 29 1.40 -9.72 19.52
C VAL A 29 0.92 -11.08 20.02
N TYR A 30 0.51 -11.99 19.13
CA TYR A 30 0.08 -13.33 19.51
C TYR A 30 1.21 -14.19 20.09
N LEU A 31 2.41 -14.13 19.51
CA LEU A 31 3.57 -14.84 20.05
C LEU A 31 3.97 -14.29 21.43
N LEU A 32 3.96 -12.97 21.60
CA LEU A 32 4.22 -12.33 22.89
C LEU A 32 3.19 -12.77 23.94
N HIS A 33 1.91 -12.72 23.60
CA HIS A 33 0.84 -13.21 24.47
C HIS A 33 1.05 -14.67 24.87
N SER A 34 1.38 -15.52 23.90
CA SER A 34 1.60 -16.94 24.14
C SER A 34 2.78 -17.19 25.08
N ILE A 35 3.89 -16.47 24.92
CA ILE A 35 5.05 -16.54 25.82
C ILE A 35 4.65 -16.13 27.25
N ILE A 36 3.89 -15.04 27.39
CA ILE A 36 3.40 -14.56 28.69
C ILE A 36 2.50 -15.61 29.35
N VAL A 37 1.56 -16.21 28.61
CA VAL A 37 0.66 -17.26 29.13
C VAL A 37 1.46 -18.46 29.60
N ILE A 38 2.39 -18.95 28.78
CA ILE A 38 3.26 -20.09 29.14
C ILE A 38 4.05 -19.78 30.40
N PHE A 39 4.67 -18.60 30.47
CA PHE A 39 5.49 -18.19 31.60
C PHE A 39 4.66 -18.05 32.89
N VAL A 40 3.57 -17.28 32.86
CA VAL A 40 2.72 -17.00 34.03
C VAL A 40 2.06 -18.27 34.56
N ILE A 41 1.54 -19.14 33.69
CA ILE A 41 0.93 -20.40 34.15
C ILE A 41 1.99 -21.35 34.69
N SER A 42 3.18 -21.41 34.08
CA SER A 42 4.28 -22.23 34.60
C SER A 42 4.68 -21.79 36.02
N LEU A 43 4.77 -20.48 36.27
CA LEU A 43 5.00 -19.94 37.61
C LEU A 43 3.91 -20.34 38.61
N GLN A 44 2.64 -20.24 38.21
CA GLN A 44 1.52 -20.66 39.07
C GLN A 44 1.57 -22.16 39.42
N LEU A 45 1.98 -23.01 38.47
CA LEU A 45 2.05 -24.46 38.66
C LEU A 45 3.18 -24.88 39.62
N ILE A 46 4.32 -24.17 39.61
CA ILE A 46 5.42 -24.42 40.56
C ILE A 46 5.20 -23.75 41.93
N GLY A 47 4.05 -23.11 42.13
CA GLY A 47 3.67 -22.51 43.41
C GLY A 47 4.02 -21.03 43.57
N LEU A 48 4.55 -20.39 42.52
CA LEU A 48 4.89 -18.98 42.53
C LEU A 48 3.69 -18.14 42.02
N GLY A 49 2.81 -17.79 42.96
CA GLY A 49 1.64 -16.94 42.71
C GLY A 49 0.36 -17.70 42.34
N GLY A 50 -0.78 -17.03 42.49
CA GLY A 50 -2.10 -17.63 42.28
C GLY A 50 -2.50 -18.63 43.38
N SER A 51 -3.68 -19.24 43.22
CA SER A 51 -4.18 -20.25 44.16
C SER A 51 -3.44 -21.58 44.00
N GLN A 52 -3.12 -22.21 45.14
CA GLN A 52 -2.44 -23.51 45.18
C GLN A 52 -3.38 -24.71 45.19
N GLU A 53 -4.69 -24.45 45.12
CA GLU A 53 -5.72 -25.47 45.15
C GLU A 53 -5.84 -26.20 43.81
N ALA A 54 -6.33 -27.44 43.87
CA ALA A 54 -6.37 -28.34 42.72
C ALA A 54 -7.22 -27.80 41.55
N VAL A 55 -8.39 -27.22 41.86
CA VAL A 55 -9.34 -26.77 40.83
C VAL A 55 -8.79 -25.57 40.02
N PRO A 56 -8.32 -24.46 40.64
CA PRO A 56 -7.69 -23.37 39.90
C PRO A 56 -6.44 -23.80 39.11
N LYS A 57 -5.62 -24.71 39.66
CA LYS A 57 -4.46 -25.28 38.97
C LYS A 57 -4.88 -26.05 37.71
N LEU A 58 -5.88 -26.92 37.81
CA LEU A 58 -6.42 -27.66 36.68
C LEU A 58 -6.93 -26.72 35.58
N MET A 59 -7.68 -25.68 35.95
CA MET A 59 -8.12 -24.65 34.99
C MET A 59 -6.95 -23.93 34.30
N GLY A 60 -5.84 -23.74 35.02
CA GLY A 60 -4.60 -23.22 34.44
C GLY A 60 -3.99 -24.15 33.41
N VAL A 61 -3.95 -25.46 33.70
CA VAL A 61 -3.50 -26.49 32.75
C VAL A 61 -4.38 -26.51 31.50
N VAL A 62 -5.70 -26.40 31.64
CA VAL A 62 -6.64 -26.29 30.50
C VAL A 62 -6.33 -25.07 29.63
N HIS A 63 -6.07 -23.92 30.23
CA HIS A 63 -5.69 -22.72 29.47
C HIS A 63 -4.34 -22.89 28.77
N LEU A 64 -3.32 -23.42 29.46
CA LEU A 64 -1.99 -23.64 28.89
C LEU A 64 -2.02 -24.64 27.72
N THR A 65 -2.72 -25.77 27.88
CA THR A 65 -2.87 -26.78 26.83
C THR A 65 -3.57 -26.20 25.60
N THR A 66 -4.62 -25.39 25.81
CA THR A 66 -5.30 -24.68 24.72
C THR A 66 -4.35 -23.71 24.00
N CYS A 67 -3.54 -22.96 24.75
CA CYS A 67 -2.53 -22.05 24.18
C CYS A 67 -1.52 -22.81 23.30
N LEU A 68 -0.96 -23.91 23.80
CA LEU A 68 -0.01 -24.75 23.07
C LEU A 68 -0.64 -25.42 21.83
N MET A 69 -1.89 -25.86 21.95
CA MET A 69 -2.64 -26.44 20.83
C MET A 69 -2.91 -25.38 19.74
N ALA A 70 -3.36 -24.18 20.12
CA ALA A 70 -3.62 -23.09 19.18
C ALA A 70 -2.33 -22.63 18.47
N LEU A 71 -1.22 -22.51 19.21
CA LEU A 71 0.10 -22.25 18.64
C LEU A 71 0.49 -23.31 17.61
N SER A 72 0.34 -24.59 17.97
CA SER A 72 0.63 -25.72 17.09
C SER A 72 -0.20 -25.67 15.80
N LEU A 73 -1.52 -25.49 15.92
CA LEU A 73 -2.42 -25.36 14.78
C LEU A 73 -2.06 -24.17 13.88
N TYR A 74 -1.67 -23.04 14.46
CA TYR A 74 -1.16 -21.90 13.71
C TYR A 74 0.16 -22.21 13.00
N PHE A 75 1.11 -22.86 13.66
CA PHE A 75 2.39 -23.25 13.04
C PHE A 75 2.17 -24.21 11.87
N PHE A 76 1.22 -25.13 11.98
CA PHE A 76 0.75 -26.04 10.91
C PHE A 76 -0.17 -25.37 9.86
N ARG A 77 -0.36 -24.05 9.93
CA ARG A 77 -1.18 -23.26 8.98
C ARG A 77 -2.65 -23.72 8.90
N LYS A 78 -3.18 -24.32 9.97
CA LYS A 78 -4.58 -24.78 10.02
C LYS A 78 -5.56 -23.67 10.43
N ILE A 79 -5.09 -22.66 11.15
CA ILE A 79 -5.91 -21.54 11.63
C ILE A 79 -5.17 -20.22 11.46
N SER A 80 -5.92 -19.14 11.30
CA SER A 80 -5.38 -17.77 11.26
C SER A 80 -5.09 -17.24 12.67
N ILE A 81 -4.25 -16.20 12.77
CA ILE A 81 -3.92 -15.58 14.06
C ILE A 81 -5.17 -15.09 14.81
N PRO A 82 -6.12 -14.33 14.20
CA PRO A 82 -7.30 -13.86 14.93
C PRO A 82 -8.15 -15.00 15.51
N VAL A 83 -8.21 -16.14 14.80
CA VAL A 83 -8.93 -17.34 15.26
C VAL A 83 -8.19 -18.00 16.42
N ALA A 84 -6.88 -18.21 16.28
CA ALA A 84 -6.04 -18.79 17.34
C ALA A 84 -6.10 -17.95 18.62
N PHE A 85 -5.98 -16.63 18.47
CA PHE A 85 -6.05 -15.68 19.58
C PHE A 85 -7.42 -15.74 20.26
N SER A 86 -8.50 -15.67 19.46
CA SER A 86 -9.86 -15.71 20.01
C SER A 86 -10.16 -17.01 20.74
N LEU A 87 -9.70 -18.15 20.23
CA LEU A 87 -9.87 -19.44 20.89
C LEU A 87 -9.21 -19.45 22.28
N VAL A 88 -7.94 -19.05 22.35
CA VAL A 88 -7.18 -19.05 23.60
C VAL A 88 -7.81 -18.12 24.64
N THR A 89 -8.20 -16.91 24.24
CA THR A 89 -8.76 -15.92 25.17
C THR A 89 -10.18 -16.25 25.60
N LEU A 90 -11.01 -16.86 24.74
CA LEU A 90 -12.32 -17.35 25.14
C LEU A 90 -12.22 -18.48 26.17
N VAL A 91 -11.31 -19.44 25.96
CA VAL A 91 -11.05 -20.50 26.96
C VAL A 91 -10.49 -19.89 28.24
N SER A 92 -9.55 -18.94 28.14
CA SER A 92 -9.07 -18.18 29.29
C SER A 92 -10.23 -17.53 30.05
N GLN A 93 -11.16 -16.89 29.36
CA GLN A 93 -12.30 -16.23 30.00
C GLN A 93 -13.19 -17.22 30.73
N VAL A 94 -13.49 -18.38 30.13
CA VAL A 94 -14.24 -19.45 30.80
C VAL A 94 -13.51 -19.92 32.05
N THR A 95 -12.18 -20.09 32.00
CA THR A 95 -11.39 -20.48 33.18
C THR A 95 -11.38 -19.40 34.26
N VAL A 96 -11.34 -18.12 33.88
CA VAL A 96 -11.43 -16.98 34.81
C VAL A 96 -12.78 -16.96 35.52
N VAL A 97 -13.88 -17.11 34.76
CA VAL A 97 -15.23 -17.17 35.32
C VAL A 97 -15.34 -18.33 36.31
N GLY A 98 -14.89 -19.53 35.92
CA GLY A 98 -14.88 -20.70 36.80
C GLY A 98 -14.05 -20.49 38.07
N ARG A 99 -12.87 -19.87 37.95
CA ARG A 99 -12.01 -19.53 39.09
C ARG A 99 -12.66 -18.55 40.05
N ILE A 100 -13.27 -17.49 39.52
CA ILE A 100 -13.96 -16.48 40.35
C ILE A 100 -15.11 -17.14 41.13
N PHE A 101 -15.97 -17.92 40.48
CA PHE A 101 -17.04 -18.64 41.17
C PHE A 101 -16.51 -19.60 42.24
N TYR A 102 -15.43 -20.32 41.93
CA TYR A 102 -14.78 -21.19 42.89
C TYR A 102 -14.27 -20.43 44.12
N PHE A 103 -13.60 -19.28 43.94
CA PHE A 103 -13.10 -18.48 45.07
C PHE A 103 -14.21 -17.86 45.93
N VAL A 104 -15.35 -17.53 45.33
CA VAL A 104 -16.54 -17.08 46.07
C VAL A 104 -17.09 -18.16 46.99
N GLN A 105 -17.05 -19.43 46.55
CA GLN A 105 -17.55 -20.58 47.30
C GLN A 105 -16.55 -21.09 48.33
N ALA A 106 -15.30 -21.37 47.92
CA ALA A 106 -14.27 -21.95 48.76
C ALA A 106 -13.69 -20.97 49.78
N ARG A 107 -13.72 -19.66 49.46
CA ARG A 107 -13.18 -18.56 50.29
C ARG A 107 -11.79 -18.85 50.89
N PRO A 108 -10.78 -19.19 50.07
CA PRO A 108 -9.41 -19.33 50.55
C PRO A 108 -8.87 -18.03 51.15
N GLU A 109 -7.76 -18.12 51.86
CA GLU A 109 -7.01 -16.93 52.28
C GLU A 109 -6.72 -16.05 51.06
N ASN A 110 -6.99 -14.75 51.20
CA ASN A 110 -6.85 -13.76 50.12
C ASN A 110 -7.79 -13.97 48.91
N PHE A 111 -8.96 -14.61 49.06
CA PHE A 111 -9.90 -14.83 47.96
C PHE A 111 -10.27 -13.56 47.19
N LEU A 112 -10.40 -12.40 47.85
CA LEU A 112 -10.62 -11.11 47.18
C LEU A 112 -9.47 -10.73 46.24
N GLN A 113 -8.22 -10.90 46.68
CA GLN A 113 -7.04 -10.67 45.84
C GLN A 113 -7.01 -11.62 44.63
N LEU A 114 -7.44 -12.88 44.81
CA LEU A 114 -7.53 -13.85 43.72
C LEU A 114 -8.64 -13.48 42.71
N ILE A 115 -9.76 -12.93 43.17
CA ILE A 115 -10.80 -12.37 42.30
C ILE A 115 -10.24 -11.19 41.50
N PHE A 116 -9.59 -10.23 42.17
CA PHE A 116 -8.95 -9.09 41.49
C PHE A 116 -7.91 -9.52 40.46
N LEU A 117 -7.06 -10.49 40.80
CA LEU A 117 -6.04 -11.00 39.88
C LEU A 117 -6.67 -11.59 38.62
N ASN A 118 -7.76 -12.35 38.74
CA ASN A 118 -8.46 -12.90 37.57
C ASN A 118 -9.20 -11.81 36.77
N GLN A 119 -9.67 -10.74 37.42
CA GLN A 119 -10.23 -9.58 36.72
C GLN A 119 -9.15 -8.86 35.88
N VAL A 120 -7.95 -8.70 36.43
CA VAL A 120 -6.80 -8.14 35.67
C VAL A 120 -6.41 -9.03 34.50
N VAL A 121 -6.52 -10.35 34.62
CA VAL A 121 -6.30 -11.28 33.50
C VAL A 121 -7.31 -11.04 32.37
N SER A 122 -8.60 -10.83 32.71
CA SER A 122 -9.64 -10.48 31.70
C SER A 122 -9.30 -9.16 31.00
N LEU A 123 -8.89 -8.14 31.75
CA LEU A 123 -8.48 -6.84 31.22
C LEU A 123 -7.30 -6.98 30.23
N LEU A 124 -6.27 -7.73 30.60
CA LEU A 124 -5.12 -7.96 29.73
C LEU A 124 -5.51 -8.73 28.46
N ALA A 125 -6.40 -9.71 28.56
CA ALA A 125 -6.91 -10.43 27.40
C ALA A 125 -7.60 -9.49 26.39
N ILE A 126 -8.43 -8.56 26.88
CA ILE A 126 -9.05 -7.53 26.03
C ILE A 126 -7.99 -6.66 25.36
N ALA A 127 -7.02 -6.14 26.13
CA ALA A 127 -5.95 -5.29 25.60
C ALA A 127 -5.15 -6.00 24.49
N PHE A 128 -4.81 -7.27 24.66
CA PHE A 128 -4.11 -8.07 23.66
C PHE A 128 -4.92 -8.31 22.38
N LEU A 129 -6.22 -8.57 22.51
CA LEU A 129 -7.11 -8.72 21.35
C LEU A 129 -7.28 -7.40 20.59
N VAL A 130 -7.38 -6.28 21.31
CA VAL A 130 -7.44 -4.93 20.75
C VAL A 130 -6.17 -4.60 19.98
N MET A 131 -4.98 -4.85 20.56
CA MET A 131 -3.70 -4.69 19.87
C MET A 131 -3.59 -5.55 18.61
N SER A 132 -4.25 -6.71 18.60
CA SER A 132 -4.30 -7.59 17.42
C SER A 132 -5.43 -7.26 16.44
N PHE A 133 -6.16 -6.16 16.64
CA PHE A 133 -7.26 -5.71 15.79
C PHE A 133 -8.38 -6.76 15.61
N VAL A 134 -8.59 -7.62 16.62
CA VAL A 134 -9.64 -8.65 16.56
C VAL A 134 -11.02 -8.01 16.65
N LYS A 135 -11.95 -8.49 15.82
CA LYS A 135 -13.23 -7.81 15.58
C LYS A 135 -14.20 -7.82 16.76
N TYR A 136 -14.70 -9.01 17.13
CA TYR A 136 -15.83 -9.14 18.07
C TYR A 136 -15.43 -9.71 19.43
N THR A 137 -14.37 -10.50 19.49
CA THR A 137 -13.92 -11.19 20.71
C THR A 137 -13.65 -10.25 21.89
N PRO A 138 -13.02 -9.06 21.74
CA PRO A 138 -12.82 -8.15 22.86
C PRO A 138 -14.12 -7.76 23.57
N PHE A 139 -15.18 -7.47 22.80
CA PHE A 139 -16.49 -7.09 23.34
C PHE A 139 -17.15 -8.24 24.09
N LEU A 140 -17.07 -9.46 23.55
CA LEU A 140 -17.60 -10.65 24.23
C LEU A 140 -16.90 -10.88 25.55
N ILE A 141 -15.57 -10.78 25.59
CA ILE A 141 -14.80 -10.92 26.82
C ILE A 141 -15.15 -9.83 27.81
N ALA A 142 -15.26 -8.57 27.38
CA ALA A 142 -15.64 -7.46 28.26
C ALA A 142 -17.03 -7.65 28.89
N ILE A 143 -18.01 -8.06 28.10
CA ILE A 143 -19.37 -8.32 28.60
C ILE A 143 -19.34 -9.44 29.65
N ILE A 144 -18.68 -10.57 29.36
CA ILE A 144 -18.59 -11.71 30.28
C ILE A 144 -17.81 -11.33 31.55
N SER A 145 -16.70 -10.59 31.39
CA SER A 145 -15.85 -10.08 32.47
C SER A 145 -16.65 -9.22 33.44
N LEU A 146 -17.28 -8.15 32.94
CA LEU A 146 -18.06 -7.21 33.75
C LEU A 146 -19.29 -7.85 34.37
N ALA A 147 -19.99 -8.72 33.64
CA ALA A 147 -21.15 -9.43 34.19
C ALA A 147 -20.73 -10.35 35.34
N THR A 148 -19.63 -11.09 35.18
CA THR A 148 -19.13 -12.00 36.23
C THR A 148 -18.68 -11.21 37.46
N TYR A 149 -17.85 -10.20 37.27
CA TYR A 149 -17.32 -9.39 38.36
C TYR A 149 -18.42 -8.62 39.08
N GLY A 150 -19.37 -8.03 38.34
CA GLY A 150 -20.53 -7.34 38.90
C GLY A 150 -21.47 -8.25 39.68
N ALA A 151 -21.77 -9.43 39.16
CA ALA A 151 -22.59 -10.43 39.86
C ALA A 151 -21.94 -10.85 41.19
N VAL A 152 -20.62 -11.03 41.19
CA VAL A 152 -19.85 -11.41 42.39
C VAL A 152 -19.77 -10.26 43.39
N ALA A 153 -19.57 -9.03 42.93
CA ALA A 153 -19.61 -7.84 43.79
C ALA A 153 -20.99 -7.68 44.47
N ALA A 154 -22.07 -7.88 43.72
CA ALA A 154 -23.43 -7.86 44.24
C ALA A 154 -23.69 -8.98 45.26
N TYR A 155 -23.24 -10.21 44.95
CA TYR A 155 -23.45 -11.38 45.81
C TYR A 155 -22.67 -11.30 47.13
N LEU A 156 -21.40 -10.91 47.07
CA LEU A 156 -20.54 -10.82 48.26
C LEU A 156 -20.86 -9.60 49.12
N ASN A 157 -21.50 -8.57 48.55
CA ASN A 157 -21.80 -7.30 49.20
C ASN A 157 -20.55 -6.62 49.81
N GLU A 158 -19.39 -6.82 49.17
CA GLU A 158 -18.10 -6.30 49.61
C GLU A 158 -17.83 -4.91 49.00
N PRO A 159 -17.64 -3.86 49.83
CA PRO A 159 -17.42 -2.50 49.34
C PRO A 159 -16.19 -2.38 48.43
N ALA A 160 -15.14 -3.16 48.71
CA ALA A 160 -13.91 -3.15 47.93
C ALA A 160 -14.14 -3.56 46.45
N LEU A 161 -15.04 -4.51 46.20
CA LEU A 161 -15.36 -4.97 44.85
C LEU A 161 -16.16 -3.91 44.07
N TRP A 162 -17.14 -3.30 44.73
CA TRP A 162 -17.96 -2.23 44.15
C TRP A 162 -17.16 -0.97 43.82
N ASN A 163 -16.26 -0.56 44.71
CA ASN A 163 -15.40 0.60 44.49
C ASN A 163 -14.56 0.47 43.21
N LEU A 164 -14.15 -0.75 42.87
CA LEU A 164 -13.36 -1.04 41.67
C LEU A 164 -14.21 -1.42 40.45
N PHE A 165 -15.50 -1.72 40.61
CA PHE A 165 -16.39 -2.05 39.49
C PHE A 165 -16.44 -0.91 38.46
N SER A 166 -16.63 0.32 38.93
CA SER A 166 -16.67 1.50 38.06
C SER A 166 -15.37 1.69 37.27
N PHE A 167 -14.23 1.42 37.91
CA PHE A 167 -12.93 1.46 37.26
C PHE A 167 -12.82 0.42 36.15
N PHE A 168 -13.12 -0.86 36.42
CA PHE A 168 -13.05 -1.90 35.40
C PHE A 168 -14.04 -1.67 34.27
N PHE A 169 -15.26 -1.23 34.58
CA PHE A 169 -16.25 -0.84 33.58
C PHE A 169 -15.71 0.24 32.64
N ALA A 170 -15.16 1.33 33.18
CA ALA A 170 -14.64 2.43 32.39
C ALA A 170 -13.46 2.01 31.50
N VAL A 171 -12.51 1.24 32.04
CA VAL A 171 -11.32 0.82 31.29
C VAL A 171 -11.68 -0.19 30.20
N GLU A 172 -12.49 -1.21 30.50
CA GLU A 172 -12.90 -2.21 29.50
C GLU A 172 -13.75 -1.57 28.40
N PHE A 173 -14.65 -0.66 28.75
CA PHE A 173 -15.45 0.11 27.78
C PHE A 173 -14.54 0.94 26.85
N PHE A 174 -13.58 1.68 27.42
CA PHE A 174 -12.66 2.49 26.64
C PHE A 174 -11.76 1.63 25.74
N LEU A 175 -11.22 0.51 26.24
CA LEU A 175 -10.43 -0.42 25.45
C LEU A 175 -11.21 -0.99 24.26
N CYS A 176 -12.49 -1.32 24.46
CA CYS A 176 -13.34 -1.82 23.38
C CYS A 176 -13.62 -0.76 22.30
N ILE A 177 -13.92 0.49 22.71
CA ILE A 177 -14.07 1.62 21.76
C ILE A 177 -12.77 1.84 20.99
N LEU A 178 -11.64 1.91 21.71
CA LEU A 178 -10.34 2.09 21.12
C LEU A 178 -10.00 0.97 20.13
N GLY A 179 -10.36 -0.28 20.45
CA GLY A 179 -10.18 -1.41 19.56
C GLY A 179 -10.99 -1.32 18.26
N GLU A 180 -12.25 -0.87 18.34
CA GLU A 180 -13.06 -0.64 17.13
C GLU A 180 -12.46 0.49 16.28
N LEU A 181 -12.04 1.59 16.90
CA LEU A 181 -11.41 2.71 16.20
C LEU A 181 -10.10 2.30 15.53
N LEU A 182 -9.22 1.60 16.26
CA LEU A 182 -7.95 1.08 15.75
C LEU A 182 -8.19 0.13 14.57
N ARG A 183 -9.12 -0.81 14.70
CA ARG A 183 -9.43 -1.75 13.62
C ARG A 183 -9.93 -1.02 12.37
N ARG A 184 -10.81 -0.02 12.52
CA ARG A 184 -11.30 0.79 11.39
C ARG A 184 -10.17 1.59 10.74
N ASN A 185 -9.32 2.23 11.53
CA ASN A 185 -8.20 3.01 11.02
C ASN A 185 -7.21 2.12 10.27
N VAL A 186 -6.86 0.97 10.82
CA VAL A 186 -5.97 0.00 10.18
C VAL A 186 -6.59 -0.54 8.89
N GLY A 187 -7.87 -0.89 8.91
CA GLY A 187 -8.58 -1.34 7.71
C GLY A 187 -8.62 -0.27 6.62
N HIS A 188 -8.87 1.00 6.98
CA HIS A 188 -8.82 2.12 6.05
C HIS A 188 -7.43 2.29 5.45
N ILE A 189 -6.38 2.30 6.28
CA ILE A 189 -4.99 2.42 5.83
C ILE A 189 -4.60 1.27 4.90
N GLN A 190 -5.02 0.04 5.20
CA GLN A 190 -4.76 -1.10 4.32
C GLN A 190 -5.46 -0.96 2.96
N MET A 191 -6.71 -0.50 2.96
CA MET A 191 -7.48 -0.29 1.74
C MET A 191 -6.87 0.84 0.90
N GLU A 192 -6.52 1.97 1.53
CA GLU A 192 -5.86 3.10 0.88
C GLU A 192 -4.48 2.72 0.31
N ASN A 193 -3.69 1.94 1.05
CA ASN A 193 -2.39 1.47 0.57
C ASN A 193 -2.54 0.52 -0.63
N THR A 194 -3.55 -0.35 -0.62
CA THR A 194 -3.84 -1.24 -1.75
C THR A 194 -4.32 -0.46 -2.97
N ASP A 195 -5.20 0.52 -2.78
CA ASP A 195 -5.65 1.43 -3.85
C ASP A 195 -4.47 2.24 -4.43
N MET A 196 -3.61 2.78 -3.57
CA MET A 196 -2.44 3.54 -3.97
C MET A 196 -1.49 2.70 -4.84
N HIS A 197 -1.15 1.49 -4.40
CA HIS A 197 -0.34 0.56 -5.21
C HIS A 197 -1.01 0.20 -6.53
N HIS A 198 -2.34 0.06 -6.55
CA HIS A 198 -3.05 -0.22 -7.78
C HIS A 198 -3.01 0.97 -8.75
N ARG A 199 -3.22 2.19 -8.24
CA ARG A 199 -3.15 3.44 -9.02
C ARG A 199 -1.74 3.71 -9.55
N GLU A 200 -0.72 3.49 -8.74
CA GLU A 200 0.69 3.57 -9.15
C GLU A 200 0.98 2.59 -10.29
N THR A 201 0.57 1.33 -10.14
CA THR A 201 0.78 0.30 -11.17
C THR A 201 0.00 0.62 -12.46
N ALA A 202 -1.24 1.09 -12.34
CA ALA A 202 -2.07 1.49 -13.46
C ALA A 202 -1.48 2.70 -14.20
N PHE A 203 -0.95 3.69 -13.45
CA PHE A 203 -0.24 4.83 -14.01
C PHE A 203 1.03 4.38 -14.76
N LEU A 204 1.90 3.58 -14.14
CA LEU A 204 3.10 3.04 -14.77
C LEU A 204 2.78 2.28 -16.07
N HIS A 205 1.72 1.46 -16.04
CA HIS A 205 1.26 0.74 -17.22
C HIS A 205 0.72 1.68 -18.32
N ALA A 206 -0.06 2.70 -17.96
CA ALA A 206 -0.60 3.68 -18.90
C ALA A 206 0.50 4.49 -19.59
N VAL A 207 1.55 4.88 -18.85
CA VAL A 207 2.70 5.62 -19.40
C VAL A 207 3.70 4.67 -20.09
N LYS A 208 3.54 3.34 -19.99
CA LYS A 208 4.48 2.31 -20.48
C LYS A 208 5.91 2.50 -19.96
N LEU A 209 6.03 3.12 -18.78
CA LEU A 209 7.29 3.33 -18.08
C LEU A 209 7.33 2.43 -16.85
N ASN A 210 8.50 1.92 -16.54
CA ASN A 210 8.74 1.25 -15.27
C ASN A 210 9.20 2.25 -14.20
N GLU A 211 9.11 1.85 -12.94
CA GLU A 211 9.42 2.66 -11.76
C GLU A 211 10.80 3.35 -11.84
N ARG A 212 11.81 2.67 -12.40
CA ARG A 212 13.16 3.22 -12.59
C ARG A 212 13.22 4.28 -13.70
N GLU A 213 12.41 4.13 -14.75
CA GLU A 213 12.32 5.12 -15.83
C GLU A 213 11.63 6.41 -15.33
N VAL A 214 10.66 6.30 -14.43
CA VAL A 214 10.00 7.46 -13.78
C VAL A 214 10.91 8.14 -12.78
N GLU A 215 11.65 7.39 -11.95
CA GLU A 215 12.61 7.97 -11.02
C GLU A 215 13.76 8.70 -11.74
N ALA A 216 14.25 8.14 -12.85
CA ALA A 216 15.24 8.81 -13.71
C ALA A 216 14.69 10.10 -14.32
N TYR A 217 13.43 10.09 -14.77
CA TYR A 217 12.76 11.28 -15.30
C TYR A 217 12.57 12.37 -14.23
N LEU A 218 12.15 12.01 -13.01
CA LEU A 218 11.97 12.96 -11.91
C LEU A 218 13.29 13.58 -11.43
N ARG A 219 14.37 12.80 -11.38
CA ARG A 219 15.72 13.30 -11.06
C ARG A 219 16.24 14.28 -12.11
N MET A 220 15.92 14.05 -13.38
CA MET A 220 16.30 14.92 -14.49
C MET A 220 15.43 16.19 -14.54
N SER A 221 14.12 16.08 -14.33
CA SER A 221 13.18 17.20 -14.29
C SER A 221 13.43 18.17 -13.13
N SER A 222 14.16 17.75 -12.09
CA SER A 222 14.58 18.61 -10.98
C SER A 222 15.74 19.55 -11.34
N ASN A 223 16.35 19.41 -12.53
CA ASN A 223 17.35 20.34 -13.07
C ASN A 223 16.70 21.18 -14.19
N ASP A 224 16.66 22.51 -14.02
CA ASP A 224 15.96 23.45 -14.89
C ASP A 224 16.49 23.52 -16.35
N GLN A 225 17.65 22.93 -16.64
CA GLN A 225 18.22 22.81 -17.99
C GLN A 225 18.94 21.47 -18.19
N PRO A 226 18.24 20.44 -18.71
CA PRO A 226 18.88 19.15 -18.98
C PRO A 226 19.94 19.26 -20.08
N THR A 227 21.11 18.69 -19.84
CA THR A 227 22.20 18.66 -20.82
C THR A 227 21.98 17.56 -21.89
N PRO A 228 22.68 17.60 -23.04
CA PRO A 228 22.61 16.53 -24.05
C PRO A 228 23.01 15.16 -23.49
N GLU A 229 23.97 15.12 -22.56
CA GLU A 229 24.40 13.90 -21.87
C GLU A 229 23.30 13.36 -20.94
N ASP A 230 22.57 14.23 -20.24
CA ASP A 230 21.41 13.82 -19.41
C ASP A 230 20.30 13.21 -20.28
N THR A 231 20.12 13.75 -21.48
CA THR A 231 19.14 13.27 -22.46
C THR A 231 19.55 11.90 -23.02
N ASP A 232 20.81 11.72 -23.40
CA ASP A 232 21.32 10.43 -23.87
C ASP A 232 21.28 9.37 -22.77
N ARG A 233 21.56 9.75 -21.52
CA ARG A 233 21.45 8.86 -20.36
C ARG A 233 20.00 8.44 -20.12
N LEU A 234 19.04 9.37 -20.24
CA LEU A 234 17.60 9.07 -20.17
C LEU A 234 17.21 8.08 -21.27
N PHE A 235 17.60 8.33 -22.52
CA PHE A 235 17.33 7.42 -23.62
C PHE A 235 17.96 6.04 -23.37
N SER A 236 19.18 5.96 -22.85
CA SER A 236 19.86 4.68 -22.56
C SER A 236 19.16 3.83 -21.50
N MET A 237 18.44 4.46 -20.56
CA MET A 237 17.67 3.77 -19.52
C MET A 237 16.28 3.32 -19.99
N LEU A 238 15.75 3.94 -21.05
CA LEU A 238 14.47 3.57 -21.64
C LEU A 238 14.58 2.26 -22.43
N ARG A 239 13.59 1.38 -22.30
CA ARG A 239 13.52 0.18 -23.16
C ARG A 239 13.41 0.58 -24.64
N PRO A 240 13.95 -0.21 -25.60
CA PRO A 240 13.94 0.14 -27.03
C PRO A 240 12.55 0.41 -27.61
N LYS A 241 11.52 -0.28 -27.10
CA LYS A 241 10.12 -0.06 -27.50
C LYS A 241 9.60 1.30 -27.00
N SER A 242 9.98 1.71 -25.79
CA SER A 242 9.59 2.97 -25.17
C SER A 242 10.30 4.15 -25.83
N GLN A 243 11.60 4.02 -26.16
CA GLN A 243 12.34 4.99 -26.97
C GLN A 243 11.64 5.25 -28.32
N ARG A 244 11.29 4.18 -29.05
CA ARG A 244 10.60 4.29 -30.36
C ARG A 244 9.24 4.98 -30.24
N ASN A 245 8.48 4.67 -29.19
CA ASN A 245 7.18 5.29 -28.95
C ASN A 245 7.33 6.78 -28.60
N LEU A 246 8.31 7.15 -27.76
CA LEU A 246 8.59 8.53 -27.38
C LEU A 246 8.99 9.36 -28.61
N VAL A 247 9.91 8.85 -29.44
CA VAL A 247 10.33 9.52 -30.69
C VAL A 247 9.15 9.69 -31.64
N ASN A 248 8.29 8.69 -31.78
CA ASN A 248 7.11 8.78 -32.64
C ASN A 248 6.07 9.77 -32.08
N ALA A 249 5.86 9.80 -30.77
CA ALA A 249 4.96 10.75 -30.11
C ALA A 249 5.48 12.19 -30.25
N ILE A 250 6.78 12.42 -30.04
CA ILE A 250 7.42 13.73 -30.28
C ILE A 250 7.30 14.12 -31.75
N ARG A 251 7.54 13.19 -32.69
CA ARG A 251 7.38 13.45 -34.12
C ARG A 251 5.94 13.80 -34.48
N GLN A 252 4.96 13.13 -33.87
CA GLN A 252 3.54 13.39 -34.10
C GLN A 252 3.10 14.71 -33.47
N HIS A 253 3.58 15.01 -32.26
CA HIS A 253 3.36 16.27 -31.57
C HIS A 253 3.98 17.43 -32.35
N LEU A 254 5.24 17.30 -32.79
CA LEU A 254 5.93 18.27 -33.63
C LEU A 254 5.22 18.44 -34.98
N LYS A 255 4.73 17.35 -35.58
CA LYS A 255 3.91 17.41 -36.80
C LYS A 255 2.64 18.22 -36.58
N HIS A 256 1.94 18.05 -35.46
CA HIS A 256 0.71 18.79 -35.15
C HIS A 256 1.01 20.26 -34.81
N HIS A 257 1.98 20.52 -33.92
CA HIS A 257 2.31 21.86 -33.44
C HIS A 257 3.02 22.75 -34.48
N LEU A 258 3.83 22.17 -35.38
CA LEU A 258 4.40 22.91 -36.51
C LEU A 258 3.37 23.18 -37.60
N MET A 259 2.26 22.43 -37.66
CA MET A 259 1.25 22.56 -38.71
C MET A 259 0.18 23.60 -38.40
N ASP A 260 -0.15 23.86 -37.13
CA ASP A 260 -1.27 24.75 -36.78
C ASP A 260 -0.90 26.25 -36.68
N ASN A 261 0.39 26.60 -36.50
CA ASN A 261 0.81 27.98 -36.15
C ASN A 261 1.92 28.59 -37.02
N THR A 262 2.14 28.09 -38.24
CA THR A 262 3.27 28.57 -39.05
C THR A 262 2.83 29.59 -40.10
N ASN A 263 3.18 30.86 -39.89
CA ASN A 263 3.16 31.88 -40.92
C ASN A 263 4.30 31.59 -41.93
N LEU A 264 4.07 30.61 -42.82
CA LEU A 264 5.07 30.11 -43.78
C LEU A 264 5.65 31.24 -44.66
N ALA A 265 4.90 32.34 -44.84
CA ALA A 265 5.38 33.52 -45.53
C ALA A 265 6.58 34.20 -44.84
N GLN A 266 6.68 34.14 -43.50
CA GLN A 266 7.84 34.65 -42.76
C GLN A 266 9.06 33.73 -42.88
N ILE A 267 8.85 32.42 -42.93
CA ILE A 267 9.95 31.44 -42.96
C ILE A 267 10.51 31.25 -44.38
N PHE A 268 9.64 31.37 -45.38
CA PHE A 268 9.98 31.25 -46.80
C PHE A 268 9.58 32.52 -47.56
N PRO A 269 10.21 33.67 -47.30
CA PRO A 269 9.81 34.95 -47.89
C PRO A 269 10.01 34.99 -49.42
N THR A 270 10.82 34.09 -49.97
CA THR A 270 11.07 33.96 -51.40
C THR A 270 9.97 33.21 -52.16
N LEU A 271 9.04 32.57 -51.44
CA LEU A 271 7.92 31.85 -52.04
C LEU A 271 6.70 32.78 -52.21
N THR A 272 6.08 32.70 -53.37
CA THR A 272 4.80 33.35 -53.67
C THR A 272 3.66 32.66 -52.91
N LYS A 273 2.52 33.34 -52.77
CA LYS A 273 1.33 32.77 -52.10
C LYS A 273 0.94 31.38 -52.64
N SER A 274 0.91 31.22 -53.96
CA SER A 274 0.61 29.94 -54.63
C SER A 274 1.64 28.85 -54.33
N GLU A 275 2.92 29.20 -54.20
CA GLU A 275 3.99 28.27 -53.81
C GLU A 275 3.93 27.93 -52.32
N LEU A 276 3.54 28.89 -51.46
CA LEU A 276 3.33 28.67 -50.03
C LEU A 276 2.16 27.72 -49.77
N ASP A 277 1.07 27.86 -50.52
CA ASP A 277 -0.09 26.96 -50.40
C ASP A 277 0.28 25.52 -50.79
N VAL A 278 1.03 25.35 -51.89
CA VAL A 278 1.56 24.04 -52.31
C VAL A 278 2.59 23.52 -51.30
N CYS A 279 3.48 24.37 -50.78
CA CYS A 279 4.48 24.03 -49.77
C CYS A 279 3.83 23.53 -48.47
N ASN A 280 2.77 24.21 -48.01
CA ASN A 280 2.00 23.83 -46.84
C ASN A 280 1.41 22.42 -46.99
N LEU A 281 0.77 22.14 -48.14
CA LEU A 281 0.16 20.83 -48.38
C LEU A 281 1.21 19.70 -48.55
N ILE A 282 2.40 20.01 -49.07
CA ILE A 282 3.53 19.07 -49.11
C ILE A 282 4.02 18.74 -47.70
N LEU A 283 4.14 19.74 -46.82
CA LEU A 283 4.52 19.57 -45.42
C LEU A 283 3.51 18.69 -44.67
N GLN A 284 2.22 18.90 -44.93
CA GLN A 284 1.12 18.07 -44.45
C GLN A 284 1.18 16.62 -44.95
N GLY A 285 1.98 16.35 -45.99
CA GLY A 285 2.20 15.01 -46.55
C GLY A 285 1.17 14.60 -47.59
N LYS A 286 0.48 15.57 -48.21
CA LYS A 286 -0.47 15.33 -49.30
C LYS A 286 0.26 14.90 -50.57
N LYS A 287 -0.35 13.97 -51.31
CA LYS A 287 0.12 13.52 -52.63
C LYS A 287 -0.19 14.55 -53.72
N MET A 288 0.49 14.48 -54.87
CA MET A 288 0.35 15.50 -55.93
C MET A 288 -1.09 15.63 -56.46
N ASN A 289 -1.79 14.50 -56.61
CA ASN A 289 -3.21 14.46 -56.99
C ASN A 289 -4.11 15.14 -55.94
N GLU A 290 -3.88 14.89 -54.65
CA GLU A 290 -4.63 15.50 -53.54
C GLU A 290 -4.39 17.02 -53.47
N ILE A 291 -3.14 17.46 -53.68
CA ILE A 291 -2.80 18.89 -53.75
C ILE A 291 -3.51 19.55 -54.93
N GLY A 292 -3.56 18.87 -56.07
CA GLY A 292 -4.26 19.35 -57.26
C GLY A 292 -5.76 19.54 -56.98
N GLN A 293 -6.40 18.57 -56.35
CA GLN A 293 -7.81 18.66 -55.96
C GLN A 293 -8.09 19.77 -54.95
N LEU A 294 -7.21 19.95 -53.95
CA LEU A 294 -7.41 20.95 -52.88
C LEU A 294 -7.18 22.40 -53.34
N LEU A 295 -6.36 22.61 -54.37
CA LEU A 295 -6.02 23.93 -54.88
C LEU A 295 -6.66 24.25 -56.24
N ASP A 296 -7.56 23.40 -56.72
CA ASP A 296 -8.18 23.46 -58.06
C ASP A 296 -7.13 23.61 -59.18
N LYS A 297 -6.10 22.75 -59.13
CA LYS A 297 -4.95 22.72 -60.06
C LYS A 297 -4.77 21.32 -60.64
N THR A 298 -4.30 21.24 -61.89
CA THR A 298 -3.90 19.96 -62.46
C THR A 298 -2.64 19.42 -61.78
N GLU A 299 -2.49 18.09 -61.73
CA GLU A 299 -1.31 17.44 -61.15
C GLU A 299 0.01 17.90 -61.80
N LYS A 300 -0.02 18.16 -63.12
CA LYS A 300 1.09 18.73 -63.88
C LYS A 300 1.47 20.13 -63.38
N ASN A 301 0.49 20.98 -63.10
CA ASN A 301 0.73 22.33 -62.54
C ASN A 301 1.33 22.24 -61.12
N VAL A 302 0.86 21.31 -60.29
CA VAL A 302 1.47 21.05 -58.97
C VAL A 302 2.92 20.60 -59.12
N GLY A 303 3.23 19.75 -60.11
CA GLY A 303 4.60 19.34 -60.44
C GLY A 303 5.52 20.52 -60.79
N VAL A 304 5.04 21.45 -61.62
CA VAL A 304 5.78 22.67 -61.97
C VAL A 304 6.03 23.54 -60.74
N VAL A 305 5.02 23.75 -59.89
CA VAL A 305 5.16 24.54 -58.65
C VAL A 305 6.15 23.87 -57.69
N ARG A 306 6.15 22.53 -57.57
CA ARG A 306 7.16 21.79 -56.79
C ARG A 306 8.58 22.06 -57.31
N THR A 307 8.78 22.09 -58.62
CA THR A 307 10.08 22.42 -59.23
C THR A 307 10.49 23.87 -58.94
N HIS A 308 9.55 24.82 -58.97
CA HIS A 308 9.83 26.20 -58.60
C HIS A 308 10.22 26.35 -57.11
N ILE A 309 9.50 25.67 -56.20
CA ILE A 309 9.86 25.62 -54.77
C ILE A 309 11.27 25.05 -54.60
N ARG A 310 11.59 23.94 -55.28
CA ARG A 310 12.94 23.33 -55.24
C ARG A 310 14.02 24.32 -55.66
N LYS A 311 13.79 25.02 -56.77
CA LYS A 311 14.74 26.01 -57.31
C LYS A 311 14.91 27.20 -56.38
N LYS A 312 13.83 27.73 -55.81
CA LYS A 312 13.85 28.91 -54.94
C LYS A 312 14.43 28.65 -53.55
N LEU A 313 14.36 27.41 -53.07
CA LEU A 313 14.91 26.99 -51.78
C LEU A 313 16.23 26.22 -51.91
N ASN A 314 16.82 26.17 -53.12
CA ASN A 314 18.05 25.44 -53.42
C ASN A 314 18.03 24.00 -52.91
N VAL A 315 16.93 23.29 -53.16
CA VAL A 315 16.76 21.88 -52.75
C VAL A 315 17.54 20.97 -53.71
N PRO A 316 18.53 20.19 -53.24
CA PRO A 316 19.29 19.25 -54.07
C PRO A 316 18.38 18.25 -54.79
N THR A 317 18.67 17.89 -56.04
CA THR A 317 17.79 17.05 -56.90
C THR A 317 17.59 15.62 -56.38
N ASP A 318 18.52 15.11 -55.60
CA ASP A 318 18.55 13.79 -54.98
C ASP A 318 17.73 13.70 -53.67
N GLN A 319 17.28 14.83 -53.12
CA GLN A 319 16.57 14.85 -51.84
C GLN A 319 15.05 14.91 -51.96
N ASP A 320 14.35 14.19 -51.07
CA ASP A 320 12.90 14.29 -50.93
C ASP A 320 12.51 15.71 -50.47
N LEU A 321 11.62 16.34 -51.25
CA LEU A 321 11.22 17.73 -51.03
C LEU A 321 10.57 17.92 -49.65
N ARG A 322 9.74 16.98 -49.21
CA ARG A 322 9.01 17.11 -47.95
C ARG A 322 9.96 16.99 -46.76
N LYS A 323 10.86 16.02 -46.79
CA LYS A 323 11.89 15.83 -45.77
C LYS A 323 12.77 17.08 -45.63
N TYR A 324 13.25 17.62 -46.75
CA TYR A 324 14.10 18.82 -46.75
C TYR A 324 13.35 20.07 -46.24
N LEU A 325 12.09 20.25 -46.62
CA LEU A 325 11.27 21.36 -46.11
C LEU A 325 11.04 21.28 -44.59
N MET A 326 10.86 20.07 -44.05
CA MET A 326 10.76 19.86 -42.59
C MET A 326 12.07 20.20 -41.87
N GLU A 327 13.22 19.79 -42.41
CA GLU A 327 14.54 20.12 -41.86
C GLU A 327 14.82 21.63 -41.90
N LEU A 328 14.46 22.30 -43.00
CA LEU A 328 14.57 23.75 -43.13
C LEU A 328 13.67 24.51 -42.15
N LEU A 329 12.44 24.04 -41.93
CA LEU A 329 11.52 24.62 -40.95
C LEU A 329 12.09 24.58 -39.54
N VAL A 330 12.63 23.42 -39.14
CA VAL A 330 13.28 23.26 -37.84
C VAL A 330 14.48 24.22 -37.77
N LYS A 331 15.38 24.16 -38.74
CA LYS A 331 16.60 25.00 -38.75
C LYS A 331 16.30 26.49 -38.64
N ARG A 332 15.40 27.03 -39.47
CA ARG A 332 15.09 28.48 -39.50
C ARG A 332 14.31 28.96 -38.27
N ARG A 333 13.50 28.09 -37.64
CA ARG A 333 12.77 28.45 -36.42
C ARG A 333 13.66 28.50 -35.18
N TYR A 334 14.69 27.66 -35.12
CA TYR A 334 15.68 27.68 -34.02
C TYR A 334 16.81 28.71 -34.21
N GLN A 335 17.05 29.18 -35.44
CA GLN A 335 17.96 30.30 -35.72
C GLN A 335 17.30 31.68 -35.63
N GLY A 336 15.98 31.75 -35.49
CA GLY A 336 15.20 32.99 -35.34
C GLY A 336 14.85 33.36 -33.90
N LYS A 337 15.58 32.84 -32.91
CA LYS A 337 15.57 33.29 -31.52
C LYS A 337 16.89 33.95 -31.17
#